data_AF-A0A968A954-F1
#
_entry.id   AF-A0A968A954-F1
#
_cell.length_a   1.000
_cell.length_b   1.000
_cell.length_c   1.000
_cell.angle_alpha   90.00
_cell.angle_beta   90.00
_cell.angle_gamma   90.00
#
_symmetry.space_group_name_H-M   'P 1'
#
loop_
_entity.id
_entity.type
_entity.pdbx_description
1 polymer ?
#
loop_
_entity_poly.entity_id
_entity_poly.type
_entity_poly.pdbx_seq_one_letter_code
_entity_poly.pdbx_strand_id
1 'polypeptide(L)'
;EGATVTFWAESSFGDKTYDYSALVRVVDSGVTNVEDEGGWHIDLMSSQMTSDLSNSCAQIWGAFPPVGPPPDWLSTPGDTRLLASDQPFTFLAGRLISAGIVDALDCPSGGIDGNGYANTCGLDKAREDVEHWQNRFDAQIIDVALETGIPAQLMKNLFAKESQFWPGAFTNNIEEFGLGQLTEIGADTVLLWNREFFTQFCPFVLDAESCAKGYANLDEEDQKMLRGALALDASASCEDCPLGIDLTQADFSINIFAQTLHANCKQVSQLVTNESGKTPGEVSNYEDLWRLTLANYHSGPGCLSEAIDSVPSSLRLNWNNIAPQLEDECPGTVEYVEEITE
;
A
#
# COMPACT_ATOMS: atom_id res chain seq x y z
N GLU A 1 24.93 -0.84 1.56
CA GLU A 1 24.69 0.56 1.16
C GLU A 1 25.15 0.75 -0.29
N GLY A 2 24.56 1.70 -1.02
CA GLY A 2 24.92 2.01 -2.40
C GLY A 2 25.94 3.14 -2.52
N ALA A 3 26.50 3.30 -3.71
CA ALA A 3 27.35 4.41 -4.10
C ALA A 3 26.73 5.15 -5.29
N THR A 4 26.79 6.47 -5.28
CA THR A 4 26.35 7.30 -6.40
C THR A 4 27.40 7.29 -7.51
N VAL A 5 26.97 6.97 -8.72
CA VAL A 5 27.78 7.00 -9.94
C VAL A 5 27.20 8.02 -10.90
N THR A 6 28.06 8.84 -11.50
CA THR A 6 27.68 9.77 -12.58
C THR A 6 27.99 9.14 -13.94
N PHE A 7 27.05 9.20 -14.87
CA PHE A 7 27.21 8.63 -16.21
C PHE A 7 26.62 9.56 -17.29
N TRP A 8 27.11 9.42 -18.52
CA TRP A 8 26.63 10.13 -19.70
C TRP A 8 26.88 9.28 -20.95
N ALA A 9 26.18 9.58 -22.04
CA ALA A 9 26.45 9.00 -23.35
C ALA A 9 27.13 10.03 -24.26
N GLU A 10 28.09 9.57 -25.07
CA GLU A 10 28.77 10.37 -26.09
C GLU A 10 28.57 9.69 -27.45
N SER A 11 28.13 10.46 -28.45
CA SER A 11 27.94 9.98 -29.80
C SER A 11 29.27 9.92 -30.55
N SER A 12 29.36 9.10 -31.60
CA SER A 12 30.53 9.08 -32.51
C SER A 12 30.74 10.39 -33.26
N PHE A 13 29.80 11.34 -33.16
CA PHE A 13 29.86 12.68 -33.76
C PHE A 13 30.31 13.76 -32.76
N GLY A 14 30.55 13.40 -31.49
CA GLY A 14 31.04 14.30 -30.44
C GLY A 14 29.95 15.00 -29.62
N ASP A 15 28.68 14.62 -29.79
CA ASP A 15 27.58 15.12 -28.96
C ASP A 15 27.53 14.36 -27.63
N LYS A 16 27.31 15.06 -26.52
CA LYS A 16 27.21 14.48 -25.18
C LYS A 16 25.82 14.72 -24.60
N THR A 17 25.26 13.73 -23.90
CA THR A 17 24.07 13.93 -23.06
C THR A 17 24.39 14.79 -21.84
N TYR A 18 23.36 15.14 -21.08
CA TYR A 18 23.55 15.61 -19.71
C TYR A 18 24.22 14.52 -18.86
N ASP A 19 24.85 14.94 -17.77
CA ASP A 19 25.33 14.02 -16.75
C ASP A 19 24.13 13.53 -15.92
N TYR A 20 23.95 12.22 -15.86
CA TYR A 20 22.95 11.54 -15.05
C TYR A 20 23.60 10.93 -13.82
N SER A 21 22.81 10.69 -12.78
CA SER A 21 23.25 9.95 -11.60
C SER A 21 22.49 8.64 -11.48
N ALA A 22 23.17 7.64 -10.95
CA ALA A 22 22.58 6.38 -10.54
C ALA A 22 23.09 6.00 -9.16
N LEU A 23 22.21 5.42 -8.34
CA LEU A 23 22.61 4.74 -7.12
C LEU A 23 22.90 3.29 -7.48
N VAL A 24 24.08 2.80 -7.10
CA VAL A 24 24.56 1.47 -7.47
C VAL A 24 25.00 0.73 -6.22
N ARG A 25 24.63 -0.53 -6.04
CA ARG A 25 25.27 -1.40 -5.04
C ARG A 25 25.69 -2.72 -5.64
N VAL A 26 26.81 -3.24 -5.17
CA VAL A 26 27.29 -4.57 -5.51
C VAL A 26 26.79 -5.54 -4.45
N VAL A 27 26.19 -6.64 -4.90
CA VAL A 27 25.60 -7.67 -4.03
C VAL A 27 26.26 -9.01 -4.34
N ASP A 28 26.67 -9.71 -3.30
CA ASP A 28 27.16 -11.10 -3.39
C ASP A 28 25.97 -12.03 -3.14
N SER A 29 25.50 -12.75 -4.17
CA SER A 29 24.47 -13.78 -4.01
C SER A 29 25.02 -15.09 -3.44
N GLY A 30 26.34 -15.16 -3.17
CA GLY A 30 27.01 -16.33 -2.65
C GLY A 30 27.16 -17.44 -3.70
N VAL A 31 27.47 -18.65 -3.23
CA VAL A 31 27.56 -19.84 -4.08
C VAL A 31 26.21 -20.53 -4.10
N THR A 32 25.54 -20.52 -5.25
CA THR A 32 24.29 -21.28 -5.46
C THR A 32 24.59 -22.59 -6.18
N ASN A 33 23.67 -23.56 -6.04
CA ASN A 33 23.74 -24.83 -6.78
C ASN A 33 23.11 -24.73 -8.19
N VAL A 34 22.73 -23.52 -8.61
CA VAL A 34 22.08 -23.23 -9.89
C VAL A 34 23.08 -22.47 -10.75
N GLU A 35 23.37 -22.97 -11.96
CA GLU A 35 24.24 -22.27 -12.91
C GLU A 35 23.67 -20.85 -13.17
N ASP A 36 24.55 -19.84 -13.15
CA ASP A 36 24.25 -18.40 -13.33
C ASP A 36 23.48 -17.67 -12.19
N GLU A 37 23.17 -18.32 -11.06
CA GLU A 37 22.60 -17.63 -9.88
C GLU A 37 23.64 -17.30 -8.79
N GLY A 38 24.83 -17.89 -8.86
CA GLY A 38 25.94 -17.62 -7.96
C GLY A 38 26.88 -16.52 -8.47
N GLY A 39 27.28 -15.61 -7.59
CA GLY A 39 28.30 -14.60 -7.87
C GLY A 39 27.92 -13.18 -7.44
N TRP A 40 28.52 -12.20 -8.13
CA TRP A 40 28.31 -10.78 -7.85
C TRP A 40 27.32 -10.21 -8.86
N HIS A 41 26.26 -9.57 -8.37
CA HIS A 41 25.35 -8.79 -9.19
C HIS A 41 25.35 -7.32 -8.75
N ILE A 42 24.76 -6.47 -9.58
CA ILE A 42 24.69 -5.03 -9.37
C ILE A 42 23.23 -4.63 -9.32
N ASP A 43 22.80 -4.04 -8.22
CA ASP A 43 21.53 -3.34 -8.17
C ASP A 43 21.76 -1.89 -8.59
N LEU A 44 20.85 -1.40 -9.43
CA LEU A 44 20.93 -0.08 -10.05
C LEU A 44 19.59 0.64 -9.85
N MET A 45 19.64 1.90 -9.42
CA MET A 45 18.50 2.81 -9.42
C MET A 45 18.87 4.06 -10.21
N SER A 46 18.11 4.35 -11.27
CA SER A 46 18.32 5.55 -12.08
C SER A 46 17.02 5.95 -12.77
N SER A 47 16.81 7.26 -12.91
CA SER A 47 15.72 7.83 -13.70
C SER A 47 15.79 7.48 -15.19
N GLN A 48 16.93 6.96 -15.66
CA GLN A 48 17.11 6.53 -17.04
C GLN A 48 16.80 5.04 -17.27
N MET A 49 16.46 4.28 -16.23
CA MET A 49 16.02 2.90 -16.41
C MET A 49 14.65 2.86 -17.09
N THR A 50 14.54 2.07 -18.16
CA THR A 50 13.31 1.89 -18.94
C THR A 50 12.44 0.74 -18.43
N SER A 51 12.79 0.13 -17.29
CA SER A 51 11.98 -0.94 -16.68
C SER A 51 10.72 -0.38 -16.03
N ASP A 52 9.66 -1.20 -15.98
CA ASP A 52 8.38 -0.87 -15.33
C ASP A 52 8.53 -0.51 -13.84
N LEU A 53 9.65 -0.91 -13.20
CA LEU A 53 9.99 -0.58 -11.82
C LEU A 53 10.64 0.80 -11.62
N SER A 54 10.79 1.61 -12.68
CA SER A 54 11.41 2.95 -12.65
C SER A 54 10.70 3.94 -11.73
N ASN A 55 9.45 3.64 -11.34
CA ASN A 55 8.66 4.44 -10.40
C ASN A 55 8.33 3.70 -9.09
N SER A 56 9.01 2.60 -8.77
CA SER A 56 8.80 1.89 -7.50
C SER A 56 9.10 2.79 -6.28
N CYS A 57 8.49 2.49 -5.12
CA CYS A 57 8.77 3.23 -3.87
C CYS A 57 10.26 3.17 -3.48
N ALA A 58 10.92 2.03 -3.74
CA ALA A 58 12.37 1.89 -3.56
C ALA A 58 13.17 2.95 -4.35
N GLN A 59 12.78 3.18 -5.62
CA GLN A 59 13.40 4.18 -6.48
C GLN A 59 13.04 5.61 -6.07
N ILE A 60 11.78 5.87 -5.70
CA ILE A 60 11.32 7.16 -5.18
C ILE A 60 12.16 7.59 -3.98
N TRP A 61 12.42 6.66 -3.07
CA TRP A 61 13.20 6.94 -1.86
C TRP A 61 14.71 6.91 -2.05
N GLY A 62 15.21 6.38 -3.17
CA GLY A 62 16.62 6.04 -3.32
C GLY A 62 17.11 5.05 -2.25
N ALA A 63 16.24 4.10 -1.87
CA ALA A 63 16.51 3.13 -0.82
C ALA A 63 16.37 1.71 -1.38
N PHE A 64 17.49 0.99 -1.50
CA PHE A 64 17.44 -0.40 -1.94
C PHE A 64 16.74 -1.30 -0.90
N PRO A 65 15.93 -2.28 -1.34
CA PRO A 65 15.49 -3.40 -0.50
C PRO A 65 16.69 -4.10 0.17
N PRO A 66 16.52 -4.87 1.25
CA PRO A 66 17.65 -5.58 1.88
C PRO A 66 18.37 -6.52 0.90
N VAL A 67 19.61 -6.88 1.23
CA VAL A 67 20.33 -7.93 0.49
C VAL A 67 19.78 -9.29 0.94
N GLY A 68 19.29 -10.08 -0.01
CA GLY A 68 18.56 -11.32 0.28
C GLY A 68 17.05 -11.12 0.26
N PRO A 69 16.26 -12.08 0.76
CA PRO A 69 14.82 -11.93 0.84
C PRO A 69 14.46 -10.77 1.78
N PRO A 70 13.48 -9.92 1.42
CA PRO A 70 12.91 -8.96 2.37
C PRO A 70 12.22 -9.70 3.53
N PRO A 71 11.93 -9.00 4.65
CA PRO A 71 11.03 -9.54 5.67
C PRO A 71 9.72 -10.03 5.05
N ASP A 72 9.10 -11.05 5.65
CA ASP A 72 7.92 -11.71 5.08
C ASP A 72 6.80 -10.71 4.76
N TRP A 73 6.55 -9.72 5.63
CA TRP A 73 5.55 -8.66 5.42
C TRP A 73 5.82 -7.72 4.23
N LEU A 74 7.05 -7.73 3.68
CA LEU A 74 7.45 -7.00 2.46
C LEU A 74 7.71 -7.94 1.28
N SER A 75 7.29 -9.19 1.36
CA SER A 75 7.47 -10.16 0.28
C SER A 75 6.34 -10.12 -0.75
N THR A 76 6.66 -10.55 -1.97
CA THR A 76 5.69 -10.87 -3.03
C THR A 76 5.95 -12.31 -3.47
N PRO A 77 5.24 -13.30 -2.90
CA PRO A 77 5.40 -14.68 -3.31
C PRO A 77 4.85 -14.89 -4.74
N GLY A 78 5.47 -15.80 -5.49
CA GLY A 78 5.00 -16.19 -6.83
C GLY A 78 3.88 -17.24 -6.83
N ASP A 79 3.38 -17.64 -5.65
CA ASP A 79 2.34 -18.66 -5.49
C ASP A 79 1.36 -18.23 -4.41
N THR A 80 0.06 -18.28 -4.70
CA THR A 80 -1.00 -17.87 -3.77
C THR A 80 -0.99 -18.67 -2.47
N ARG A 81 -0.51 -19.91 -2.48
CA ARG A 81 -0.42 -20.75 -1.26
C ARG A 81 0.58 -20.22 -0.24
N LEU A 82 1.52 -19.37 -0.68
CA LEU A 82 2.48 -18.71 0.20
C LEU A 82 1.95 -17.38 0.74
N LEU A 83 0.90 -16.82 0.13
CA LEU A 83 0.19 -15.62 0.61
C LEU A 83 -1.03 -15.96 1.47
N ALA A 84 -1.57 -17.17 1.29
CA ALA A 84 -2.75 -17.64 1.98
C ALA A 84 -2.57 -17.62 3.50
N SER A 85 -3.63 -17.17 4.19
CA SER A 85 -3.71 -17.09 5.64
C SER A 85 -4.95 -17.82 6.16
N ASP A 86 -4.90 -18.28 7.39
CA ASP A 86 -6.02 -18.90 8.08
C ASP A 86 -6.42 -18.06 9.30
N GLN A 87 -6.37 -16.73 9.23
CA GLN A 87 -6.69 -15.92 10.41
C GLN A 87 -8.18 -16.04 10.79
N PRO A 88 -8.51 -16.18 12.09
CA PRO A 88 -9.88 -16.39 12.56
C PRO A 88 -10.63 -15.06 12.70
N PHE A 89 -10.85 -14.38 11.56
CA PHE A 89 -11.48 -13.06 11.49
C PHE A 89 -12.94 -13.07 11.98
N THR A 90 -13.16 -12.55 13.20
CA THR A 90 -14.48 -12.50 13.85
C THR A 90 -15.43 -11.50 13.19
N PHE A 91 -14.91 -10.41 12.62
CA PHE A 91 -15.74 -9.47 11.87
C PHE A 91 -16.22 -10.11 10.58
N LEU A 92 -15.30 -10.71 9.81
CA LEU A 92 -15.64 -11.41 8.57
C LEU A 92 -16.63 -12.54 8.83
N ALA A 93 -16.38 -13.37 9.85
CA ALA A 93 -17.32 -14.41 10.28
C ALA A 93 -18.72 -13.82 10.56
N GLY A 94 -18.81 -12.71 11.29
CA GLY A 94 -20.07 -12.03 11.58
C GLY A 94 -20.79 -11.56 10.30
N ARG A 95 -20.04 -11.06 9.31
CA ARG A 95 -20.57 -10.67 8.00
C ARG A 95 -21.06 -11.86 7.19
N LEU A 96 -20.30 -12.94 7.13
CA LEU A 96 -20.68 -14.17 6.42
C LEU A 96 -21.95 -14.80 7.01
N ILE A 97 -22.08 -14.83 8.35
CA ILE A 97 -23.31 -15.29 9.03
C ILE A 97 -24.47 -14.34 8.74
N SER A 98 -24.26 -13.01 8.86
CA SER A 98 -25.30 -12.00 8.61
C SER A 98 -25.81 -12.04 7.16
N ALA A 99 -24.93 -12.35 6.21
CA ALA A 99 -25.26 -12.50 4.80
C ALA A 99 -25.93 -13.86 4.49
N GLY A 100 -26.04 -14.76 5.47
CA GLY A 100 -26.64 -16.09 5.32
C GLY A 100 -25.77 -17.09 4.55
N ILE A 101 -24.48 -16.80 4.38
CA ILE A 101 -23.50 -17.75 3.80
C ILE A 101 -23.25 -18.88 4.78
N VAL A 102 -23.14 -18.55 6.07
CA VAL A 102 -22.94 -19.49 7.16
C VAL A 102 -24.21 -19.58 8.02
N ASP A 103 -24.73 -20.78 8.20
CA ASP A 103 -25.83 -21.04 9.15
C ASP A 103 -25.26 -21.31 10.55
N ALA A 104 -25.49 -20.36 11.46
CA ALA A 104 -25.12 -20.43 12.87
C ALA A 104 -26.35 -20.30 13.79
N LEU A 105 -27.55 -20.66 13.33
CA LEU A 105 -28.79 -20.55 14.13
C LEU A 105 -28.79 -21.42 15.40
N ASP A 106 -27.96 -22.47 15.43
CA ASP A 106 -27.76 -23.32 16.61
C ASP A 106 -26.79 -22.73 17.64
N CYS A 107 -26.08 -21.65 17.29
CA CYS A 107 -25.22 -20.90 18.20
C CYS A 107 -26.03 -19.91 19.07
N PRO A 108 -25.54 -19.56 20.27
CA PRO A 108 -26.09 -18.46 21.05
C PRO A 108 -26.20 -17.18 20.22
N SER A 109 -27.35 -16.50 20.30
CA SER A 109 -27.66 -15.30 19.51
C SER A 109 -27.52 -15.45 17.99
N GLY A 110 -27.64 -16.68 17.46
CA GLY A 110 -27.41 -16.94 16.03
C GLY A 110 -25.93 -16.80 15.62
N GLY A 111 -25.00 -16.91 16.58
CA GLY A 111 -23.56 -16.85 16.32
C GLY A 111 -22.96 -15.44 16.29
N ILE A 112 -23.74 -14.39 16.52
CA ILE A 112 -23.31 -12.99 16.41
C ILE A 112 -23.55 -12.24 17.73
N ASP A 113 -22.56 -11.45 18.15
CA ASP A 113 -22.65 -10.55 19.30
C ASP A 113 -23.31 -9.20 18.95
N GLY A 114 -23.70 -8.42 19.96
CA GLY A 114 -24.44 -7.15 19.75
C GLY A 114 -23.68 -6.08 18.95
N ASN A 115 -22.37 -6.23 18.75
CA ASN A 115 -21.53 -5.36 17.92
C ASN A 115 -21.44 -5.82 16.45
N GLY A 116 -22.09 -6.92 16.07
CA GLY A 116 -22.08 -7.49 14.72
C GLY A 116 -20.92 -8.44 14.43
N TYR A 117 -20.01 -8.67 15.38
CA TYR A 117 -18.92 -9.64 15.26
C TYR A 117 -19.43 -11.04 15.61
N ALA A 118 -18.84 -12.08 15.02
CA ALA A 118 -19.16 -13.44 15.42
C ALA A 118 -18.67 -13.72 16.85
N ASN A 119 -19.50 -14.39 17.64
CA ASN A 119 -19.06 -14.99 18.90
C ASN A 119 -18.26 -16.27 18.62
N THR A 120 -17.67 -16.88 19.66
CA THR A 120 -16.83 -18.08 19.50
C THR A 120 -17.51 -19.20 18.73
N CYS A 121 -18.79 -19.48 19.02
CA CYS A 121 -19.54 -20.52 18.30
C CYS A 121 -19.76 -20.14 16.83
N GLY A 122 -20.12 -18.89 16.55
CA GLY A 122 -20.29 -18.40 15.17
C GLY A 122 -19.00 -18.45 14.37
N LEU A 123 -17.87 -18.05 14.98
CA LEU A 123 -16.55 -18.13 14.35
C LEU A 123 -16.17 -19.59 14.05
N ASP A 124 -16.40 -20.52 14.98
CA ASP A 124 -16.14 -21.94 14.76
C ASP A 124 -16.97 -22.50 13.60
N LYS A 125 -18.24 -22.07 13.47
CA LYS A 125 -19.12 -22.44 12.35
C LYS A 125 -18.68 -21.85 11.02
N ALA A 126 -18.17 -20.61 11.04
CA ALA A 126 -17.77 -19.89 9.84
C ALA A 126 -16.31 -20.16 9.42
N ARG A 127 -15.58 -21.03 10.14
CA ARG A 127 -14.13 -21.14 10.03
C ARG A 127 -13.64 -21.41 8.61
N GLU A 128 -14.25 -22.38 7.93
CA GLU A 128 -13.89 -22.76 6.55
C GLU A 128 -14.24 -21.63 5.55
N ASP A 129 -15.40 -20.98 5.71
CA ASP A 129 -15.81 -19.87 4.84
C ASP A 129 -14.95 -18.61 5.05
N VAL A 130 -14.51 -18.35 6.28
CA VAL A 130 -13.56 -17.27 6.61
C VAL A 130 -12.20 -17.51 5.93
N GLU A 131 -11.70 -18.73 5.97
CA GLU A 131 -10.44 -19.10 5.30
C GLU A 131 -10.58 -19.02 3.77
N HIS A 132 -11.69 -19.52 3.22
CA HIS A 132 -11.94 -19.44 1.79
C HIS A 132 -12.07 -17.97 1.33
N TRP A 133 -12.83 -17.17 2.07
CA TRP A 133 -13.10 -15.78 1.73
C TRP A 133 -11.86 -14.90 1.83
N GLN A 134 -11.05 -15.03 2.90
CA GLN A 134 -9.86 -14.18 3.04
C GLN A 134 -8.83 -14.43 1.92
N ASN A 135 -8.75 -15.66 1.39
CA ASN A 135 -7.74 -16.05 0.39
C ASN A 135 -8.21 -15.95 -1.07
N ARG A 136 -9.49 -15.64 -1.31
CA ARG A 136 -10.01 -15.50 -2.68
C ARG A 136 -9.34 -14.38 -3.47
N PHE A 137 -8.80 -13.37 -2.78
CA PHE A 137 -8.18 -12.18 -3.36
C PHE A 137 -6.69 -12.38 -3.68
N ASP A 138 -6.07 -13.49 -3.26
CA ASP A 138 -4.61 -13.66 -3.28
C ASP A 138 -4.01 -13.57 -4.68
N ALA A 139 -4.66 -14.16 -5.67
CA ALA A 139 -4.19 -14.10 -7.06
C ALA A 139 -4.13 -12.65 -7.55
N GLN A 140 -5.21 -11.89 -7.34
CA GLN A 140 -5.30 -10.50 -7.76
C GLN A 140 -4.33 -9.60 -6.98
N ILE A 141 -4.10 -9.87 -5.68
CA ILE A 141 -3.11 -9.16 -4.86
C ILE A 141 -1.70 -9.38 -5.43
N ILE A 142 -1.35 -10.61 -5.81
CA ILE A 142 -0.05 -10.92 -6.43
C ILE A 142 0.08 -10.24 -7.79
N ASP A 143 -0.93 -10.31 -8.65
CA ASP A 143 -0.89 -9.68 -9.97
C ASP A 143 -0.68 -8.16 -9.84
N VAL A 144 -1.45 -7.49 -8.97
CA VAL A 144 -1.28 -6.05 -8.70
C VAL A 144 0.09 -5.74 -8.09
N ALA A 145 0.61 -6.61 -7.21
CA ALA A 145 1.95 -6.43 -6.64
C ALA A 145 3.04 -6.45 -7.70
N LEU A 146 2.93 -7.34 -8.68
CA LEU A 146 3.86 -7.46 -9.80
C LEU A 146 3.77 -6.25 -10.74
N GLU A 147 2.57 -5.72 -10.96
CA GLU A 147 2.34 -4.56 -11.82
C GLU A 147 2.80 -3.24 -11.17
N THR A 148 2.57 -3.07 -9.86
CA THR A 148 2.78 -1.79 -9.15
C THR A 148 4.09 -1.74 -8.38
N GLY A 149 4.69 -2.88 -8.08
CA GLY A 149 5.86 -3.00 -7.20
C GLY A 149 5.55 -2.80 -5.72
N ILE A 150 4.27 -2.77 -5.32
CA ILE A 150 3.84 -2.78 -3.92
C ILE A 150 3.87 -4.23 -3.41
N PRO A 151 4.46 -4.53 -2.25
CA PRO A 151 4.54 -5.92 -1.78
C PRO A 151 3.17 -6.59 -1.56
N ALA A 152 3.01 -7.82 -2.03
CA ALA A 152 1.74 -8.54 -1.91
C ALA A 152 1.38 -8.86 -0.45
N GLN A 153 2.35 -9.28 0.37
CA GLN A 153 2.11 -9.55 1.79
C GLN A 153 1.70 -8.27 2.54
N LEU A 154 2.30 -7.13 2.20
CA LEU A 154 1.92 -5.83 2.77
C LEU A 154 0.46 -5.50 2.47
N MET A 155 0.03 -5.64 1.22
CA MET A 155 -1.37 -5.40 0.82
C MET A 155 -2.33 -6.38 1.51
N LYS A 156 -1.95 -7.66 1.61
CA LYS A 156 -2.72 -8.69 2.31
C LYS A 156 -2.91 -8.33 3.79
N ASN A 157 -1.84 -7.95 4.49
CA ASN A 157 -1.89 -7.54 5.89
C ASN A 157 -2.71 -6.27 6.07
N LEU A 158 -2.59 -5.30 5.16
CA LEU A 158 -3.42 -4.10 5.16
C LEU A 158 -4.92 -4.45 5.06
N PHE A 159 -5.34 -5.27 4.10
CA PHE A 159 -6.75 -5.65 3.96
C PHE A 159 -7.27 -6.49 5.13
N ALA A 160 -6.41 -7.30 5.73
CA ALA A 160 -6.73 -8.00 6.98
C ALA A 160 -7.05 -7.02 8.10
N LYS A 161 -6.23 -5.97 8.27
CA LYS A 161 -6.41 -4.95 9.31
C LYS A 161 -7.61 -4.05 9.05
N GLU A 162 -7.79 -3.60 7.81
CA GLU A 162 -8.80 -2.59 7.42
C GLU A 162 -10.22 -3.14 7.36
N SER A 163 -10.40 -4.33 6.78
CA SER A 163 -11.73 -4.85 6.49
C SER A 163 -11.93 -6.30 6.90
N GLN A 164 -10.87 -6.97 7.36
CA GLN A 164 -10.84 -8.43 7.47
C GLN A 164 -11.34 -9.08 6.17
N PHE A 165 -10.95 -8.51 5.02
CA PHE A 165 -11.38 -8.90 3.68
C PHE A 165 -12.87 -8.76 3.35
N TRP A 166 -13.67 -8.05 4.15
CA TRP A 166 -15.05 -7.73 3.79
C TRP A 166 -15.12 -6.40 3.02
N PRO A 167 -15.35 -6.39 1.70
CA PRO A 167 -15.20 -5.18 0.89
C PRO A 167 -16.42 -4.23 0.94
N GLY A 168 -17.48 -4.59 1.66
CA GLY A 168 -18.67 -3.76 1.83
C GLY A 168 -18.48 -2.70 2.91
N ALA A 169 -19.24 -1.60 2.82
CA ALA A 169 -19.12 -0.46 3.73
C ALA A 169 -19.39 -0.84 5.20
N PHE A 170 -18.65 -0.20 6.12
CA PHE A 170 -18.92 -0.29 7.55
C PHE A 170 -20.19 0.50 7.91
N THR A 171 -21.00 -0.04 8.81
CA THR A 171 -22.29 0.55 9.23
C THR A 171 -22.16 1.75 10.19
N ASN A 172 -20.98 2.36 10.32
CA ASN A 172 -20.62 3.23 11.45
C ASN A 172 -20.43 4.73 11.11
N ASN A 173 -21.15 5.26 10.12
CA ASN A 173 -21.22 6.69 9.77
C ASN A 173 -19.93 7.34 9.25
N ILE A 174 -18.85 6.59 9.01
CA ILE A 174 -17.67 7.07 8.29
C ILE A 174 -17.73 6.47 6.88
N GLU A 175 -17.62 7.33 5.86
CA GLU A 175 -17.63 6.92 4.46
C GLU A 175 -16.25 6.35 4.09
N GLU A 176 -16.08 5.07 4.37
CA GLU A 176 -14.92 4.25 4.00
C GLU A 176 -15.35 3.15 3.02
N PHE A 177 -14.55 2.94 1.98
CA PHE A 177 -14.93 2.09 0.85
C PHE A 177 -13.91 0.99 0.57
N GLY A 178 -14.40 -0.23 0.31
CA GLY A 178 -13.62 -1.34 -0.22
C GLY A 178 -12.69 -2.02 0.81
N LEU A 179 -11.80 -2.88 0.31
CA LEU A 179 -10.94 -3.74 1.13
C LEU A 179 -9.98 -2.97 2.04
N GLY A 180 -9.50 -1.81 1.59
CA GLY A 180 -8.60 -0.94 2.33
C GLY A 180 -9.27 0.30 2.95
N GLN A 181 -10.61 0.37 2.98
CA GLN A 181 -11.35 1.47 3.63
C GLN A 181 -10.95 2.87 3.12
N LEU A 182 -10.97 3.09 1.80
CA LEU A 182 -10.60 4.38 1.21
C LEU A 182 -11.55 5.49 1.68
N THR A 183 -11.00 6.59 2.18
CA THR A 183 -11.74 7.80 2.56
C THR A 183 -11.65 8.88 1.48
N GLU A 184 -12.47 9.94 1.59
CA GLU A 184 -12.34 11.13 0.72
C GLU A 184 -10.93 11.75 0.78
N ILE A 185 -10.31 11.77 1.97
CA ILE A 185 -8.95 12.29 2.16
C ILE A 185 -7.93 11.33 1.52
N GLY A 186 -8.11 10.02 1.68
CA GLY A 186 -7.28 9.03 0.99
C GLY A 186 -7.34 9.20 -0.54
N ALA A 187 -8.54 9.42 -1.09
CA ALA A 187 -8.74 9.68 -2.51
C ALA A 187 -8.02 10.96 -2.96
N ASP A 188 -8.07 12.03 -2.15
CA ASP A 188 -7.30 13.26 -2.40
C ASP A 188 -5.80 12.97 -2.49
N THR A 189 -5.26 12.20 -1.54
CA THR A 189 -3.84 11.80 -1.53
C THR A 189 -3.47 11.04 -2.80
N VAL A 190 -4.31 10.09 -3.27
CA VAL A 190 -4.02 9.35 -4.52
C VAL A 190 -3.94 10.30 -5.71
N LEU A 191 -4.96 11.14 -5.88
CA LEU A 191 -5.08 12.03 -7.03
C LEU A 191 -3.98 13.12 -7.05
N LEU A 192 -3.55 13.57 -5.87
CA LEU A 192 -2.51 14.57 -5.71
C LEU A 192 -1.10 14.01 -5.91
N TRP A 193 -0.79 12.89 -5.27
CA TRP A 193 0.59 12.37 -5.19
C TRP A 193 0.90 11.34 -6.28
N ASN A 194 -0.11 10.70 -6.87
CA ASN A 194 0.07 9.76 -7.96
C ASN A 194 -0.37 10.35 -9.31
N ARG A 195 0.49 11.21 -9.88
CA ARG A 195 0.24 11.88 -11.17
C ARG A 195 -0.09 10.91 -12.32
N GLU A 196 0.54 9.75 -12.35
CA GLU A 196 0.32 8.75 -13.41
C GLU A 196 -1.07 8.17 -13.31
N PHE A 197 -1.49 7.79 -12.11
CA PHE A 197 -2.87 7.38 -11.83
C PHE A 197 -3.85 8.50 -12.18
N PHE A 198 -3.64 9.72 -11.70
CA PHE A 198 -4.51 10.86 -12.02
C PHE A 198 -4.67 11.08 -13.53
N THR A 199 -3.57 10.99 -14.30
CA THR A 199 -3.59 11.20 -15.75
C THR A 199 -4.44 10.16 -16.47
N GLN A 200 -4.48 8.93 -15.97
CA GLN A 200 -5.30 7.85 -16.51
C GLN A 200 -6.75 7.94 -16.03
N PHE A 201 -6.97 8.30 -14.77
CA PHE A 201 -8.28 8.30 -14.13
C PHE A 201 -9.14 9.51 -14.52
N CYS A 202 -8.55 10.71 -14.54
CA CYS A 202 -9.29 11.95 -14.74
C CYS A 202 -10.18 11.98 -16.00
N PRO A 203 -9.72 11.48 -17.17
CA PRO A 203 -10.53 11.50 -18.41
C PRO A 203 -11.82 10.67 -18.36
N PHE A 204 -12.01 9.80 -17.36
CA PHE A 204 -13.27 9.08 -17.15
C PHE A 204 -14.33 9.93 -16.44
N VAL A 205 -13.93 11.05 -15.82
CA VAL A 205 -14.78 11.89 -14.97
C VAL A 205 -14.93 13.29 -15.54
N LEU A 206 -13.81 13.91 -15.95
CA LEU A 206 -13.75 15.28 -16.44
C LEU A 206 -13.29 15.33 -17.90
N ASP A 207 -13.47 16.49 -18.54
CA ASP A 207 -12.97 16.70 -19.89
C ASP A 207 -11.44 16.86 -19.95
N ALA A 208 -10.89 16.70 -21.16
CA ALA A 208 -9.45 16.71 -21.39
C ALA A 208 -8.79 18.07 -21.07
N GLU A 209 -9.50 19.18 -21.18
CA GLU A 209 -8.96 20.52 -20.88
C GLU A 209 -8.79 20.69 -19.36
N SER A 210 -9.79 20.26 -18.57
CA SER A 210 -9.64 20.23 -17.11
C SER A 210 -8.54 19.26 -16.67
N CYS A 211 -8.51 18.03 -17.16
CA CYS A 211 -7.47 17.07 -16.78
C CYS A 211 -6.04 17.53 -17.11
N ALA A 212 -5.84 18.29 -18.19
CA ALA A 212 -4.53 18.81 -18.57
C ALA A 212 -3.94 19.83 -17.57
N LYS A 213 -4.76 20.42 -16.69
CA LYS A 213 -4.31 21.36 -15.63
C LYS A 213 -3.52 20.65 -14.54
N GLY A 214 -3.75 19.35 -14.32
CA GLY A 214 -3.25 18.60 -13.17
C GLY A 214 -4.09 18.83 -11.92
N TYR A 215 -4.19 17.80 -11.06
CA TYR A 215 -5.12 17.77 -9.92
C TYR A 215 -5.05 19.01 -9.02
N ALA A 216 -3.85 19.44 -8.63
CA ALA A 216 -3.66 20.58 -7.73
C ALA A 216 -4.11 21.93 -8.31
N ASN A 217 -4.30 22.04 -9.63
CA ASN A 217 -4.72 23.26 -10.32
C ASN A 217 -6.20 23.23 -10.75
N LEU A 218 -6.92 22.15 -10.45
CA LEU A 218 -8.36 22.07 -10.62
C LEU A 218 -9.06 22.97 -9.60
N ASP A 219 -10.29 23.39 -9.90
CA ASP A 219 -11.12 24.02 -8.90
C ASP A 219 -11.68 22.99 -7.90
N GLU A 220 -12.25 23.48 -6.82
CA GLU A 220 -12.73 22.64 -5.72
C GLU A 220 -13.88 21.71 -6.15
N GLU A 221 -14.67 22.10 -7.14
CA GLU A 221 -15.79 21.30 -7.65
C GLU A 221 -15.27 20.10 -8.45
N ASP A 222 -14.34 20.35 -9.38
CA ASP A 222 -13.67 19.31 -10.16
C ASP A 222 -12.90 18.33 -9.25
N GLN A 223 -12.20 18.84 -8.22
CA GLN A 223 -11.52 18.00 -7.23
C GLN A 223 -12.49 17.12 -6.43
N LYS A 224 -13.63 17.68 -5.99
CA LYS A 224 -14.68 16.91 -5.30
C LYS A 224 -15.28 15.83 -6.20
N MET A 225 -15.50 16.14 -7.47
CA MET A 225 -16.05 15.17 -8.42
C MET A 225 -15.12 13.98 -8.62
N LEU A 226 -13.81 14.24 -8.80
CA LEU A 226 -12.81 13.17 -8.92
C LEU A 226 -12.69 12.32 -7.66
N ARG A 227 -12.68 12.93 -6.47
CA ARG A 227 -12.63 12.20 -5.20
C ARG A 227 -13.86 11.32 -5.00
N GLY A 228 -15.05 11.84 -5.29
CA GLY A 228 -16.30 11.08 -5.24
C GLY A 228 -16.32 9.92 -6.24
N ALA A 229 -15.87 10.15 -7.48
CA ALA A 229 -15.78 9.09 -8.49
C ALA A 229 -14.82 7.99 -8.06
N LEU A 230 -13.64 8.34 -7.52
CA LEU A 230 -12.66 7.36 -7.05
C LEU A 230 -13.17 6.56 -5.85
N ALA A 231 -13.88 7.21 -4.92
CA ALA A 231 -14.52 6.53 -3.79
C ALA A 231 -15.58 5.52 -4.24
N LEU A 232 -16.38 5.87 -5.26
CA LEU A 232 -17.35 4.95 -5.86
C LEU A 232 -16.65 3.76 -6.55
N ASP A 233 -15.56 4.00 -7.28
CA ASP A 233 -14.77 2.93 -7.90
C ASP A 233 -14.07 2.04 -6.87
N ALA A 234 -13.78 2.54 -5.66
CA ALA A 234 -13.27 1.71 -4.57
C ALA A 234 -14.37 0.87 -3.88
N SER A 235 -15.64 1.28 -3.99
CA SER A 235 -16.76 0.64 -3.33
C SER A 235 -17.17 -0.65 -4.04
N ALA A 236 -17.21 -1.76 -3.30
CA ALA A 236 -17.79 -3.01 -3.77
C ALA A 236 -19.28 -3.17 -3.42
N SER A 237 -19.91 -2.15 -2.82
CA SER A 237 -21.31 -2.27 -2.37
C SER A 237 -22.26 -2.28 -3.56
N CYS A 238 -23.20 -3.23 -3.59
CA CYS A 238 -24.11 -3.46 -4.71
C CYS A 238 -25.49 -3.90 -4.23
N GLU A 239 -26.52 -3.06 -4.42
CA GLU A 239 -27.88 -3.30 -3.93
C GLU A 239 -28.53 -4.56 -4.52
N ASP A 240 -28.27 -4.85 -5.79
CA ASP A 240 -28.87 -5.97 -6.53
C ASP A 240 -28.03 -7.26 -6.49
N CYS A 241 -26.88 -7.26 -5.79
CA CYS A 241 -25.98 -8.40 -5.73
C CYS A 241 -26.40 -9.39 -4.62
N PRO A 242 -26.19 -10.72 -4.79
CA PRO A 242 -26.63 -11.74 -3.83
C PRO A 242 -26.19 -11.53 -2.38
N LEU A 243 -25.05 -10.87 -2.17
CA LEU A 243 -24.46 -10.59 -0.85
C LEU A 243 -24.42 -9.10 -0.50
N GLY A 244 -25.06 -8.25 -1.30
CA GLY A 244 -24.87 -6.80 -1.21
C GLY A 244 -23.49 -6.33 -1.70
N ILE A 245 -22.72 -7.21 -2.34
CA ILE A 245 -21.32 -6.98 -2.76
C ILE A 245 -21.11 -7.44 -4.21
N ASP A 246 -20.47 -6.59 -5.01
CA ASP A 246 -19.88 -6.94 -6.30
C ASP A 246 -18.42 -7.39 -6.10
N LEU A 247 -18.20 -8.70 -6.20
CA LEU A 247 -16.87 -9.28 -6.01
C LEU A 247 -15.91 -8.95 -7.15
N THR A 248 -16.42 -8.66 -8.35
CA THR A 248 -15.61 -8.22 -9.49
C THR A 248 -15.07 -6.83 -9.22
N GLN A 249 -15.91 -5.94 -8.68
CA GLN A 249 -15.51 -4.60 -8.27
C GLN A 249 -14.51 -4.66 -7.10
N ALA A 250 -14.70 -5.57 -6.15
CA ALA A 250 -13.75 -5.80 -5.06
C ALA A 250 -12.36 -6.25 -5.58
N ASP A 251 -12.32 -7.12 -6.59
CA ASP A 251 -11.05 -7.53 -7.20
C ASP A 251 -10.39 -6.35 -7.94
N PHE A 252 -11.17 -5.55 -8.69
CA PHE A 252 -10.66 -4.37 -9.38
C PHE A 252 -10.12 -3.30 -8.41
N SER A 253 -10.77 -3.10 -7.27
CA SER A 253 -10.38 -2.06 -6.31
C SER A 253 -9.06 -2.36 -5.59
N ILE A 254 -8.54 -3.60 -5.63
CA ILE A 254 -7.20 -3.93 -5.11
C ILE A 254 -6.12 -3.03 -5.75
N ASN A 255 -6.22 -2.77 -7.05
CA ASN A 255 -5.29 -1.85 -7.72
C ASN A 255 -5.42 -0.43 -7.16
N ILE A 256 -6.64 0.06 -6.86
CA ILE A 256 -6.82 1.39 -6.27
C ILE A 256 -6.03 1.50 -4.96
N PHE A 257 -6.11 0.50 -4.08
CA PHE A 257 -5.36 0.52 -2.81
C PHE A 257 -3.85 0.42 -3.00
N ALA A 258 -3.37 -0.32 -4.00
CA ALA A 258 -1.95 -0.31 -4.37
C ALA A 258 -1.50 1.09 -4.83
N GLN A 259 -2.31 1.78 -5.64
CA GLN A 259 -2.05 3.17 -6.06
C GLN A 259 -2.13 4.15 -4.87
N THR A 260 -2.97 3.87 -3.87
CA THR A 260 -3.00 4.63 -2.61
C THR A 260 -1.70 4.46 -1.82
N LEU A 261 -1.20 3.23 -1.66
CA LEU A 261 0.10 2.99 -1.01
C LEU A 261 1.25 3.65 -1.79
N HIS A 262 1.20 3.62 -3.12
CA HIS A 262 2.17 4.31 -3.98
C HIS A 262 2.15 5.83 -3.78
N ALA A 263 0.96 6.42 -3.70
CA ALA A 263 0.78 7.84 -3.42
C ALA A 263 1.35 8.22 -2.05
N ASN A 264 1.06 7.42 -1.02
CA ASN A 264 1.59 7.60 0.33
C ASN A 264 3.12 7.50 0.35
N CYS A 265 3.72 6.55 -0.38
CA CYS A 265 5.17 6.40 -0.43
C CYS A 265 5.87 7.63 -1.07
N LYS A 266 5.24 8.23 -2.09
CA LYS A 266 5.66 9.53 -2.66
C LYS A 266 5.52 10.68 -1.66
N GLN A 267 4.41 10.74 -0.92
CA GLN A 267 4.21 11.77 0.10
C GLN A 267 5.25 11.65 1.22
N VAL A 268 5.51 10.44 1.73
CA VAL A 268 6.61 10.17 2.69
C VAL A 268 7.95 10.66 2.16
N SER A 269 8.24 10.42 0.89
CA SER A 269 9.47 10.91 0.27
C SER A 269 9.60 12.43 0.37
N GLN A 270 8.51 13.15 0.11
CA GLN A 270 8.51 14.62 0.22
C GLN A 270 8.65 15.07 1.68
N LEU A 271 7.94 14.45 2.62
CA LEU A 271 8.01 14.80 4.05
C LEU A 271 9.43 14.62 4.59
N VAL A 272 10.02 13.44 4.37
CA VAL A 272 11.40 13.17 4.79
C VAL A 272 12.39 14.15 4.16
N THR A 273 12.21 14.49 2.89
CA THR A 273 13.08 15.45 2.18
C THR A 273 12.92 16.87 2.75
N ASN A 274 11.70 17.30 3.05
CA ASN A 274 11.42 18.62 3.61
C ASN A 274 12.10 18.81 4.96
N GLU A 275 11.97 17.83 5.86
CA GLU A 275 12.49 17.96 7.22
C GLU A 275 14.01 17.69 7.32
N SER A 276 14.52 16.72 6.57
CA SER A 276 15.94 16.34 6.67
C SER A 276 16.86 17.07 5.68
N GLY A 277 16.30 17.66 4.61
CA GLY A 277 17.06 18.20 3.49
C GLY A 277 17.83 17.15 2.67
N LYS A 278 17.53 15.85 2.86
CA LYS A 278 18.23 14.71 2.25
C LYS A 278 17.26 13.77 1.56
N THR A 279 17.79 12.94 0.67
CA THR A 279 17.02 11.86 0.04
C THR A 279 16.62 10.85 1.11
N PRO A 280 15.40 10.27 1.09
CA PRO A 280 14.93 9.41 2.18
C PRO A 280 15.85 8.22 2.51
N GLY A 281 16.42 7.56 1.50
CA GLY A 281 17.37 6.45 1.66
C GLY A 281 18.71 6.82 2.31
N GLU A 282 19.03 8.11 2.44
CA GLU A 282 20.23 8.55 3.17
C GLU A 282 20.01 8.54 4.69
N VAL A 283 18.77 8.82 5.12
CA VAL A 283 18.40 9.04 6.53
C VAL A 283 17.59 7.89 7.12
N SER A 284 17.02 7.03 6.27
CA SER A 284 16.21 5.86 6.63
C SER A 284 16.61 4.64 5.79
N ASN A 285 15.98 3.49 6.03
CA ASN A 285 16.13 2.28 5.21
C ASN A 285 14.78 1.88 4.59
N TYR A 286 14.82 0.92 3.67
CA TYR A 286 13.65 0.47 2.91
C TYR A 286 12.49 0.00 3.79
N GLU A 287 12.77 -0.74 4.87
CA GLU A 287 11.73 -1.27 5.76
C GLU A 287 11.10 -0.17 6.61
N ASP A 288 11.93 0.72 7.15
CA ASP A 288 11.47 1.88 7.93
C ASP A 288 10.60 2.81 7.07
N LEU A 289 10.98 3.06 5.81
CA LEU A 289 10.21 3.90 4.89
C LEU A 289 8.83 3.30 4.55
N TRP A 290 8.71 1.97 4.50
CA TRP A 290 7.41 1.32 4.40
C TRP A 290 6.58 1.47 5.68
N ARG A 291 7.19 1.39 6.87
CA ARG A 291 6.49 1.69 8.13
C ARG A 291 6.00 3.13 8.17
N LEU A 292 6.81 4.09 7.71
CA LEU A 292 6.37 5.49 7.58
C LEU A 292 5.25 5.63 6.55
N THR A 293 5.23 4.82 5.49
CA THR A 293 4.14 4.81 4.50
C THR A 293 2.84 4.33 5.11
N LEU A 294 2.87 3.29 5.95
CA LEU A 294 1.71 2.83 6.70
C LEU A 294 1.24 3.87 7.73
N ALA A 295 2.17 4.52 8.45
CA ALA A 295 1.83 5.62 9.35
C ALA A 295 1.17 6.79 8.61
N ASN A 296 1.67 7.15 7.43
CA ASN A 296 1.07 8.19 6.59
C ASN A 296 -0.30 7.78 6.04
N TYR A 297 -0.46 6.50 5.66
CA TYR A 297 -1.72 5.94 5.19
C TYR A 297 -2.81 6.05 6.25
N HIS A 298 -2.49 5.69 7.49
CA HIS A 298 -3.43 5.64 8.60
C HIS A 298 -3.71 7.02 9.22
N SER A 299 -2.65 7.75 9.56
CA SER A 299 -2.72 8.96 10.40
C SER A 299 -2.51 10.25 9.60
N GLY A 300 -2.14 10.12 8.32
CA GLY A 300 -1.96 11.24 7.42
C GLY A 300 -0.61 11.96 7.57
N PRO A 301 -0.36 12.92 6.66
CA PRO A 301 0.94 13.61 6.56
C PRO A 301 1.22 14.59 7.69
N GLY A 302 0.19 15.14 8.35
CA GLY A 302 0.37 16.07 9.47
C GLY A 302 1.08 15.39 10.64
N CYS A 303 0.49 14.28 11.10
CA CYS A 303 1.06 13.41 12.13
C CYS A 303 2.49 13.00 11.82
N LEU A 304 2.73 12.51 10.60
CA LEU A 304 4.05 12.02 10.23
C LEU A 304 5.08 13.16 10.12
N SER A 305 4.70 14.33 9.61
CA SER A 305 5.59 15.48 9.50
C SER A 305 6.05 15.95 10.88
N GLU A 306 5.12 16.08 11.83
CA GLU A 306 5.41 16.50 13.21
C GLU A 306 6.28 15.48 13.95
N ALA A 307 6.00 14.18 13.76
CA ALA A 307 6.82 13.11 14.32
C ALA A 307 8.24 13.10 13.75
N ILE A 308 8.43 13.37 12.44
CA ILE A 308 9.75 13.46 11.82
C ILE A 308 10.52 14.68 12.34
N ASP A 309 9.90 15.86 12.41
CA ASP A 309 10.53 17.09 12.91
C ASP A 309 10.97 16.96 14.38
N SER A 310 10.23 16.18 15.17
CA SER A 310 10.55 15.91 16.57
C SER A 310 11.77 15.01 16.78
N VAL A 311 12.24 14.29 15.75
CA VAL A 311 13.46 13.47 15.86
C VAL A 311 14.72 14.35 15.79
N PRO A 312 15.61 14.30 16.80
CA PRO A 312 16.86 15.06 16.75
C PRO A 312 17.68 14.77 15.49
N SER A 313 18.19 15.82 14.84
CA SER A 313 18.96 15.72 13.58
C SER A 313 20.24 14.87 13.64
N SER A 314 20.72 14.53 14.85
CA SER A 314 21.83 13.60 15.07
C SER A 314 21.44 12.13 14.96
N LEU A 315 20.14 11.82 14.99
CA LEU A 315 19.59 10.48 14.88
C LEU A 315 19.14 10.18 13.44
N ARG A 316 19.07 8.89 13.11
CA ARG A 316 18.48 8.44 11.83
C ARG A 316 16.95 8.47 11.92
N LEU A 317 16.29 8.74 10.81
CA LEU A 317 14.83 8.70 10.68
C LEU A 317 14.36 7.25 10.48
N ASN A 318 14.62 6.40 11.47
CA ASN A 318 14.17 5.00 11.51
C ASN A 318 12.94 4.85 12.40
N TRP A 319 12.28 3.69 12.31
CA TRP A 319 11.04 3.44 13.07
C TRP A 319 11.23 3.60 14.58
N ASN A 320 12.33 3.09 15.14
CA ASN A 320 12.62 3.19 16.57
C ASN A 320 12.71 4.63 17.11
N ASN A 321 13.12 5.59 16.27
CA ASN A 321 13.21 6.98 16.67
C ASN A 321 11.92 7.76 16.39
N ILE A 322 11.15 7.38 15.36
CA ILE A 322 9.92 8.06 14.94
C ILE A 322 8.69 7.55 15.70
N ALA A 323 8.58 6.24 15.95
CA ALA A 323 7.42 5.63 16.60
C ALA A 323 7.09 6.26 17.97
N PRO A 324 8.06 6.56 18.86
CA PRO A 324 7.76 7.24 20.12
C PRO A 324 7.15 8.63 19.91
N GLN A 325 7.51 9.35 18.84
CA GLN A 325 6.95 10.67 18.54
C GLN A 325 5.53 10.54 17.98
N LEU A 326 5.28 9.51 17.15
CA LEU A 326 3.94 9.22 16.64
C LEU A 326 2.96 8.85 17.75
N GLU A 327 3.40 8.13 18.78
CA GLU A 327 2.50 7.74 19.88
C GLU A 327 2.09 8.94 20.75
N ASP A 328 2.96 9.95 20.86
CA ASP A 328 2.66 11.19 21.58
C ASP A 328 1.69 12.10 20.78
N GLU A 329 1.92 12.25 19.47
CA GLU A 329 1.14 13.17 18.61
C GLU A 329 -0.13 12.54 18.04
N CYS A 330 -0.05 11.27 17.62
CA CYS A 330 -1.12 10.55 16.92
C CYS A 330 -1.27 9.11 17.48
N PRO A 331 -1.87 8.98 18.69
CA PRO A 331 -2.00 7.71 19.39
C PRO A 331 -2.67 6.62 18.55
N GLY A 332 -2.19 5.39 18.66
CA GLY A 332 -2.69 4.23 17.92
C GLY A 332 -2.05 4.02 16.54
N THR A 333 -1.28 4.99 16.04
CA THR A 333 -0.51 4.83 14.78
C THR A 333 0.51 3.71 14.90
N VAL A 334 1.22 3.63 16.03
CA VAL A 334 2.27 2.64 16.24
C VAL A 334 1.66 1.24 16.28
N GLU A 335 0.60 1.05 17.07
CA GLU A 335 -0.14 -0.22 17.14
C GLU A 335 -0.64 -0.65 15.75
N TYR A 336 -1.21 0.27 14.98
CA TYR A 336 -1.67 -0.01 13.62
C TYR A 336 -0.53 -0.51 12.70
N VAL A 337 0.64 0.16 12.72
CA VAL A 337 1.78 -0.23 11.88
C VAL A 337 2.38 -1.56 12.36
N GLU A 338 2.48 -1.79 13.66
CA GLU A 338 3.01 -3.03 14.22
C GLU A 338 2.10 -4.22 13.88
N GLU A 339 0.78 -4.09 14.00
CA GLU A 339 -0.17 -5.14 13.61
C GLU A 339 -0.08 -5.56 12.12
N ILE A 340 0.40 -4.68 11.24
CA ILE A 340 0.58 -4.98 9.81
C ILE A 340 1.98 -5.57 9.54
N THR A 341 2.98 -5.26 10.36
CA THR A 341 4.40 -5.58 10.07
C THR A 341 4.99 -6.69 10.93
N GLU A 342 4.30 -7.14 11.98
CA GLU A 342 4.70 -8.21 12.91
C GLU A 342 3.74 -9.40 12.89
#